data_AF-A0A8S2N564-F1
#
_entry.id   AF-A0A8S2N564-F1
#
_cell.length_a   1.000
_cell.length_b   1.000
_cell.length_c   1.000
_cell.angle_alpha   90.00
_cell.angle_beta   90.00
_cell.angle_gamma   90.00
#
_symmetry.space_group_name_H-M   'P 1'
#
loop_
_entity.id
_entity.type
_entity.pdbx_description
1 polymer ?
#
loop_
_entity_poly.entity_id
_entity_poly.type
_entity_poly.pdbx_seq_one_letter_code
_entity_poly.pdbx_strand_id
1 'polypeptide(L)'
;MLILASVGSWLPFAIVALFIIFFSVIFTLRYQQKRHRNYAVTLVCSVSLIIALLTSSLLPTDIILVSFMKYPNGTYKEWTVNQTTRDHIQKYVEVGYYVLYGLVILMTFLINPFLFFYYEEKQEEEGQTAKRIRSAAKWTAGFIIFLIILIILGVFFPQLATLPSINSTSEWDNVKYLIDHFDGSRVEDSISFTIFTLSLIGFFLLTVYTGYGSIACPLSLIRGKRSARLQQATIEEQRAELQNQIRVLKLRYPRHVPMPAREKRKLAELEQQDAALSVNEVSIITVRESFFFKFRCIYRPIQMIVGLLLFCFAILIFISLLLSNINKLMHFVSFKQIFAQGNQTLPNPIDLVLTWTGKYYPISYIFLSGLMIYIIFTSLYGLQQMGIWYFWIQ
;
A
#
# COMPACT_ATOMS: atom_id res chain seq x y z
N MET A 1 36.06 8.22 17.46
CA MET A 1 35.70 6.92 16.87
C MET A 1 34.25 6.51 17.15
N LEU A 2 33.75 6.58 18.39
CA LEU A 2 32.35 6.25 18.73
C LEU A 2 31.28 7.07 17.96
N ILE A 3 31.52 8.37 17.75
CA ILE A 3 30.59 9.26 17.01
C ILE A 3 30.61 8.95 15.51
N LEU A 4 31.75 8.54 14.94
CA LEU A 4 31.84 8.17 13.53
C LEU A 4 31.14 6.84 13.26
N ALA A 5 31.23 5.90 14.21
CA ALA A 5 30.49 4.65 14.18
C ALA A 5 28.98 4.89 14.34
N SER A 6 28.56 5.80 15.24
CA SER A 6 27.14 6.13 15.40
C SER A 6 26.56 6.82 14.17
N VAL A 7 27.24 7.81 13.59
CA VAL A 7 26.78 8.52 12.38
C VAL A 7 26.73 7.58 11.16
N GLY A 8 27.70 6.67 11.03
CA GLY A 8 27.70 5.63 9.99
C GLY A 8 26.52 4.66 10.09
N SER A 9 26.03 4.37 11.30
CA SER A 9 24.87 3.48 11.52
C SER A 9 23.54 4.10 11.09
N TRP A 10 23.38 5.42 11.18
CA TRP A 10 22.14 6.12 10.80
C TRP A 10 22.11 6.55 9.32
N LEU A 11 23.26 6.56 8.64
CA LEU A 11 23.37 6.96 7.24
C LEU A 11 22.47 6.12 6.29
N PRO A 12 22.42 4.78 6.39
CA PRO A 12 21.52 3.98 5.55
C PRO A 12 20.05 4.32 5.77
N PHE A 13 19.67 4.58 7.03
CA PHE A 13 18.30 4.98 7.39
C PHE A 13 17.93 6.32 6.77
N ALA A 14 18.82 7.32 6.84
CA ALA A 14 18.60 8.62 6.23
C ALA A 14 18.46 8.53 4.70
N ILE A 15 19.26 7.67 4.04
CA ILE A 15 19.18 7.43 2.60
C ILE A 15 17.83 6.81 2.23
N VAL A 16 17.37 5.81 2.97
CA VAL A 16 16.07 5.16 2.70
C VAL A 16 14.91 6.12 2.98
N ALA A 17 14.97 6.91 4.05
CA ALA A 17 13.98 7.93 4.34
C ALA A 17 13.89 8.98 3.21
N LEU A 18 15.03 9.45 2.69
CA LEU A 18 15.07 10.39 1.57
C LEU A 18 14.49 9.75 0.30
N PHE A 19 14.83 8.49 0.02
CA PHE A 19 14.25 7.75 -1.10
C PHE A 19 12.74 7.60 -0.98
N ILE A 20 12.21 7.30 0.22
CA ILE A 20 10.77 7.23 0.49
C ILE A 20 10.08 8.56 0.20
N ILE A 21 10.67 9.68 0.64
CA ILE A 21 10.12 11.02 0.39
C ILE A 21 10.07 11.31 -1.11
N PHE A 22 11.18 11.06 -1.82
CA PHE A 22 11.26 11.29 -3.26
C PHE A 22 10.29 10.40 -4.03
N PHE A 23 10.24 9.11 -3.70
CA PHE A 23 9.33 8.15 -4.30
C PHE A 23 7.87 8.56 -4.08
N SER A 24 7.50 8.96 -2.86
CA SER A 24 6.14 9.35 -2.54
C SER A 24 5.67 10.55 -3.36
N VAL A 25 6.49 11.61 -3.42
CA VAL A 25 6.17 12.82 -4.18
C VAL A 25 6.07 12.53 -5.68
N ILE A 26 6.99 11.73 -6.24
CA ILE A 26 6.90 11.36 -7.66
C ILE A 26 5.68 10.50 -7.94
N PHE A 27 5.38 9.56 -7.05
CA PHE A 27 4.24 8.67 -7.19
C PHE A 27 2.94 9.48 -7.21
N THR A 28 2.72 10.38 -6.25
CA THR A 28 1.51 11.21 -6.22
C THR A 28 1.40 12.14 -7.42
N LEU A 29 2.51 12.77 -7.85
CA LEU A 29 2.52 13.62 -9.04
C LEU A 29 2.26 12.84 -10.34
N ARG A 30 2.71 11.58 -10.41
CA ARG A 30 2.51 10.74 -11.61
C ARG A 30 1.07 10.26 -11.76
N TYR A 31 0.40 9.95 -10.66
CA TYR A 31 -0.99 9.47 -10.67
C TYR A 31 -2.03 10.59 -10.58
N GLN A 32 -1.60 11.84 -10.47
CA GLN A 32 -2.50 12.99 -10.48
C GLN A 32 -3.13 13.21 -11.86
N GLN A 33 -4.47 13.25 -11.91
CA GLN A 33 -5.19 13.65 -13.13
C GLN A 33 -4.95 15.14 -13.40
N LYS A 34 -4.48 15.46 -14.62
CA LYS A 34 -4.14 16.83 -15.05
C LYS A 34 -5.32 17.80 -15.01
N ARG A 35 -6.56 17.29 -15.05
CA ARG A 35 -7.80 18.09 -15.14
C ARG A 35 -8.29 18.62 -13.79
N HIS A 36 -7.95 17.98 -12.66
CA HIS A 36 -8.42 18.33 -11.31
C HIS A 36 -7.26 18.48 -10.31
N ARG A 37 -6.27 19.32 -10.66
CA ARG A 37 -5.09 19.54 -9.80
C ARG A 37 -5.45 20.40 -8.58
N ASN A 38 -5.51 19.78 -7.40
CA ASN A 38 -5.62 20.47 -6.12
C ASN A 38 -4.34 20.23 -5.29
N TYR A 39 -3.65 21.32 -4.92
CA TYR A 39 -2.38 21.24 -4.18
C TYR A 39 -2.54 20.62 -2.78
N ALA A 40 -3.64 20.91 -2.08
CA ALA A 40 -3.88 20.36 -0.74
C ALA A 40 -4.08 18.84 -0.76
N VAL A 41 -4.82 18.32 -1.75
CA VAL A 41 -5.00 16.87 -1.93
C VAL A 41 -3.68 16.19 -2.20
N THR A 42 -2.88 16.73 -3.13
CA THR A 42 -1.56 16.18 -3.44
C THR A 42 -0.64 16.18 -2.22
N LEU A 43 -0.62 17.27 -1.44
CA LEU A 43 0.20 17.38 -0.24
C LEU A 43 -0.20 16.33 0.79
N VAL A 44 -1.47 16.26 1.16
CA VAL A 44 -1.96 15.31 2.17
C VAL A 44 -1.75 13.87 1.73
N CYS A 45 -2.04 13.53 0.47
CA CYS A 45 -1.78 12.19 -0.05
C CYS A 45 -0.28 11.85 -0.03
N SER A 46 0.59 12.80 -0.37
CA SER A 46 2.05 12.58 -0.32
C SER A 46 2.54 12.38 1.11
N VAL A 47 2.06 13.20 2.05
CA VAL A 47 2.39 13.09 3.48
C VAL A 47 1.89 11.77 4.06
N SER A 48 0.64 11.38 3.78
CA SER A 48 0.08 10.11 4.24
C SER A 48 0.87 8.92 3.70
N LEU A 49 1.28 8.96 2.42
CA LEU A 49 2.08 7.90 1.81
C LEU A 49 3.53 7.87 2.36
N ILE A 50 4.13 9.03 2.65
CA ILE A 50 5.43 9.12 3.35
C ILE A 50 5.36 8.45 4.72
N ILE A 51 4.35 8.80 5.52
CA ILE A 51 4.18 8.25 6.88
C ILE A 51 3.97 6.74 6.82
N ALA A 52 3.13 6.25 5.91
CA ALA A 52 2.88 4.81 5.74
C ALA A 52 4.17 4.06 5.36
N LEU A 53 4.93 4.55 4.37
CA LEU A 53 6.18 3.93 3.93
C LEU A 53 7.29 4.00 4.99
N LEU A 54 7.39 5.11 5.73
CA LEU A 54 8.31 5.23 6.87
C LEU A 54 7.99 4.22 7.95
N THR A 55 6.70 4.05 8.26
CA THR A 55 6.24 3.06 9.25
C THR A 55 6.58 1.64 8.81
N SER A 56 6.37 1.28 7.54
CA SER A 56 6.79 -0.02 7.01
C SER A 56 8.30 -0.23 7.01
N SER A 57 9.08 0.85 6.81
CA SER A 57 10.54 0.82 6.85
C SER A 57 11.12 0.74 8.28
N LEU A 58 10.32 0.89 9.34
CA LEU A 58 10.81 0.70 10.70
C LEU A 58 11.15 -0.76 10.97
N LEU A 59 10.36 -1.71 10.46
CA LEU A 59 10.58 -3.14 10.66
C LEU A 59 11.97 -3.61 10.19
N PRO A 60 12.42 -3.32 8.94
CA PRO A 60 13.77 -3.67 8.54
C PRO A 60 14.84 -2.93 9.34
N THR A 61 14.56 -1.69 9.75
CA THR A 61 15.47 -0.90 10.58
C THR A 61 15.66 -1.54 11.95
N ASP A 62 14.59 -2.04 12.57
CA ASP A 62 14.59 -2.68 13.88
C ASP A 62 15.37 -4.01 13.87
N ILE A 63 15.05 -4.90 12.93
CA ILE A 63 15.75 -6.19 12.75
C ILE A 63 17.27 -5.96 12.65
N ILE A 64 17.66 -4.92 11.91
CA ILE A 64 19.08 -4.64 11.65
C ILE A 64 19.73 -3.87 12.78
N LEU A 65 19.00 -3.03 13.50
CA LEU A 65 19.50 -2.40 14.70
C LEU A 65 19.86 -3.46 15.74
N VAL A 66 18.99 -4.45 15.95
CA VAL A 66 19.29 -5.60 16.82
C VAL A 66 20.48 -6.40 16.30
N SER A 67 20.55 -6.66 14.99
CA SER A 67 21.68 -7.34 14.36
C SER A 67 22.99 -6.55 14.52
N PHE A 68 22.94 -5.22 14.43
CA PHE A 68 24.08 -4.34 14.54
C PHE A 68 24.64 -4.30 15.97
N MET A 69 23.78 -4.44 16.98
CA MET A 69 24.19 -4.52 18.38
C MET A 69 24.90 -5.82 18.75
N LYS A 70 24.79 -6.87 17.92
CA LYS A 70 25.34 -8.21 18.20
C LYS A 70 26.45 -8.59 17.21
N TYR A 71 27.36 -9.43 17.67
CA TYR A 71 28.29 -10.17 16.83
C TYR A 71 27.61 -11.42 16.24
N PRO A 72 28.16 -12.04 15.18
CA PRO A 72 27.61 -13.28 14.60
C PRO A 72 27.53 -14.46 15.59
N ASN A 73 28.33 -14.44 16.67
CA ASN A 73 28.30 -15.42 17.75
C ASN A 73 27.18 -15.14 18.79
N GLY A 74 26.34 -14.13 18.57
CA GLY A 74 25.23 -13.74 19.46
C GLY A 74 25.64 -12.85 20.64
N THR A 75 26.93 -12.60 20.85
CA THR A 75 27.42 -11.71 21.93
C THR A 75 27.24 -10.24 21.56
N TYR A 76 27.06 -9.37 22.56
CA TYR A 76 26.95 -7.93 22.31
C TYR A 76 28.30 -7.33 21.94
N LYS A 77 28.29 -6.32 21.05
CA LYS A 77 29.50 -5.55 20.72
C LYS A 77 29.92 -4.69 21.90
N GLU A 78 31.19 -4.30 21.92
CA GLU A 78 31.80 -3.54 23.04
C GLU A 78 31.03 -2.26 23.39
N TRP A 79 30.44 -1.59 22.39
CA TRP A 79 29.63 -0.38 22.58
C TRP A 79 28.19 -0.64 23.05
N THR A 80 27.71 -1.90 23.03
CA THR A 80 26.37 -2.35 23.46
C THR A 80 26.40 -3.30 24.66
N VAL A 81 27.57 -3.55 25.25
CA VAL A 81 27.67 -4.36 26.49
C VAL A 81 26.94 -3.65 27.65
N ASN A 82 26.99 -2.31 27.68
CA ASN A 82 26.32 -1.51 28.72
C ASN A 82 24.80 -1.57 28.57
N GLN A 83 24.11 -1.98 29.65
CA GLN A 83 22.66 -2.08 29.67
C GLN A 83 21.97 -0.73 29.46
N THR A 84 22.49 0.33 30.08
CA THR A 84 21.95 1.69 29.94
C THR A 84 21.91 2.18 28.50
N THR A 85 22.97 1.91 27.72
CA THR A 85 23.03 2.28 26.30
C THR A 85 21.98 1.53 25.48
N ARG A 86 21.73 0.26 25.79
CA ARG A 86 20.69 -0.54 25.11
C ARG A 86 19.29 -0.02 25.42
N ASP A 87 19.02 0.26 26.69
CA ASP A 87 17.71 0.75 27.13
C ASP A 87 17.38 2.11 26.49
N HIS A 88 18.38 3.00 26.37
CA HIS A 88 18.20 4.26 25.65
C HIS A 88 17.85 4.05 24.18
N ILE A 89 18.60 3.19 23.47
CA ILE A 89 18.35 2.91 22.05
C ILE A 89 16.97 2.27 21.85
N GLN A 90 16.62 1.29 22.67
CA GLN A 90 15.31 0.64 22.64
C GLN A 90 14.19 1.66 22.85
N LYS A 91 14.33 2.55 23.83
CA LYS A 91 13.34 3.60 24.10
C LYS A 91 13.18 4.57 22.92
N TYR A 92 14.25 4.95 22.23
CA TYR A 92 14.14 5.81 21.04
C TYR A 92 13.39 5.13 19.89
N VAL A 93 13.64 3.84 19.66
CA VAL A 93 12.96 3.06 18.62
C VAL A 93 11.48 2.87 18.96
N GLU A 94 11.20 2.55 20.21
CA GLU A 94 9.84 2.40 20.76
C GLU A 94 9.03 3.71 20.61
N VAL A 95 9.60 4.85 21.01
CA VAL A 95 8.98 6.17 20.79
C VAL A 95 8.76 6.43 19.30
N GLY A 96 9.70 6.04 18.44
CA GLY A 96 9.57 6.14 16.98
C GLY A 96 8.37 5.34 16.45
N TYR A 97 8.17 4.11 16.93
CA TYR A 97 7.00 3.31 16.61
C TYR A 97 5.70 3.99 17.06
N TYR A 98 5.62 4.44 18.31
CA TYR A 98 4.40 5.10 18.82
C TYR A 98 4.04 6.37 18.04
N VAL A 99 5.03 7.22 17.73
CA VAL A 99 4.79 8.45 16.95
C VAL A 99 4.31 8.12 15.54
N LEU A 100 4.96 7.18 14.85
CA LEU A 100 4.59 6.84 13.47
C LEU A 100 3.24 6.12 13.39
N TYR A 101 2.97 5.14 14.24
CA TYR A 101 1.67 4.48 14.28
C TYR A 101 0.55 5.47 14.67
N GLY A 102 0.81 6.38 15.62
CA GLY A 102 -0.13 7.45 15.97
C GLY A 102 -0.44 8.36 14.78
N LEU A 103 0.59 8.74 14.01
CA LEU A 103 0.41 9.52 12.78
C LEU A 103 -0.35 8.74 11.69
N VAL A 104 -0.12 7.43 11.55
CA VAL A 104 -0.89 6.59 10.61
C VAL A 104 -2.38 6.57 10.99
N ILE A 105 -2.70 6.37 12.26
CA ILE A 105 -4.09 6.37 12.75
C ILE A 105 -4.74 7.72 12.50
N LEU A 106 -4.05 8.81 12.83
CA LEU A 106 -4.53 10.18 12.60
C LEU A 106 -4.76 10.46 11.11
N MET A 107 -3.84 10.06 10.25
CA MET A 107 -4.01 10.22 8.80
C MET A 107 -5.17 9.38 8.26
N THR A 108 -5.33 8.14 8.75
CA THR A 108 -6.31 7.18 8.21
C THR A 108 -7.74 7.46 8.66
N PHE A 109 -7.95 7.82 9.93
CA PHE A 109 -9.30 7.98 10.49
C PHE A 109 -9.78 9.44 10.54
N LEU A 110 -8.86 10.42 10.47
CA LEU A 110 -9.21 11.83 10.57
C LEU A 110 -8.91 12.59 9.27
N ILE A 111 -7.63 12.71 8.89
CA ILE A 111 -7.22 13.62 7.82
C ILE A 111 -7.67 13.14 6.43
N ASN A 112 -7.41 11.88 6.07
CA ASN A 112 -7.74 11.35 4.75
C ASN A 112 -9.27 11.32 4.49
N PRO A 113 -10.12 10.81 5.42
CA PRO A 113 -11.57 10.88 5.26
C PRO A 113 -12.07 12.33 5.17
N PHE A 114 -11.52 13.24 5.98
CA PHE A 114 -11.93 14.65 5.96
C PHE A 114 -11.68 15.30 4.62
N LEU A 115 -10.47 15.08 4.09
CA LEU A 115 -10.10 15.61 2.79
C LEU A 115 -10.95 15.01 1.67
N PHE A 116 -11.22 13.70 1.73
CA PHE A 116 -12.07 13.02 0.75
C PHE A 116 -13.46 13.65 0.69
N PHE A 117 -14.18 13.73 1.81
CA PHE A 117 -15.54 14.31 1.83
C PHE A 117 -15.55 15.81 1.50
N TYR A 118 -14.56 16.56 1.95
CA TYR A 118 -14.46 17.99 1.66
C TYR A 118 -14.34 18.28 0.15
N TYR A 119 -13.63 17.43 -0.60
CA TYR A 119 -13.44 17.60 -2.03
C TYR A 119 -14.51 16.94 -2.90
N GLU A 120 -15.16 15.88 -2.42
CA GLU A 120 -16.30 15.29 -3.10
C GLU A 120 -17.46 16.29 -3.16
N GLU A 121 -17.78 16.92 -2.03
CA GLU A 121 -18.87 17.89 -1.90
C GLU A 121 -18.59 19.22 -2.63
N LYS A 122 -17.33 19.48 -3.00
CA LYS A 122 -16.95 20.62 -3.85
C LYS A 122 -17.57 20.52 -5.25
N GLN A 123 -17.86 19.32 -5.74
CA GLN A 123 -18.42 19.12 -7.08
C GLN A 123 -19.92 19.45 -7.15
N GLU A 124 -20.63 19.44 -6.02
CA GLU A 124 -22.10 19.55 -5.99
C GLU A 124 -22.61 20.95 -5.55
N GLU A 125 -21.94 21.62 -4.59
CA GLU A 125 -22.46 22.88 -4.02
C GLU A 125 -21.50 24.06 -4.23
N GLU A 126 -21.69 24.89 -5.24
CA GLU A 126 -20.98 26.18 -5.36
C GLU A 126 -21.56 27.22 -4.38
N GLY A 127 -20.88 27.52 -3.24
CA GLY A 127 -21.17 28.77 -2.54
C GLY A 127 -20.83 28.95 -1.04
N GLN A 128 -20.65 27.90 -0.23
CA GLN A 128 -20.49 28.14 1.23
C GLN A 128 -19.48 27.20 1.93
N THR A 129 -18.23 27.65 2.05
CA THR A 129 -17.11 26.90 2.64
C THR A 129 -17.38 26.41 4.07
N ALA A 130 -18.12 27.18 4.88
CA ALA A 130 -18.45 26.80 6.25
C ALA A 130 -19.44 25.62 6.33
N LYS A 131 -20.41 25.53 5.39
CA LYS A 131 -21.34 24.39 5.31
C LYS A 131 -20.60 23.12 4.91
N ARG A 132 -19.68 23.22 3.95
CA ARG A 132 -18.81 22.12 3.50
C ARG A 132 -17.94 21.56 4.63
N ILE A 133 -17.29 22.42 5.42
CA ILE A 133 -16.48 21.96 6.56
C ILE A 133 -17.34 21.20 7.58
N ARG A 134 -18.55 21.69 7.85
CA ARG A 134 -19.48 21.03 8.80
C ARG A 134 -19.96 19.68 8.29
N SER A 135 -20.28 19.58 7.01
CA SER A 135 -20.74 18.34 6.40
C SER A 135 -19.60 17.31 6.32
N ALA A 136 -18.42 17.70 5.82
CA ALA A 136 -17.23 16.86 5.85
C ALA A 136 -16.88 16.38 7.27
N ALA A 137 -16.94 17.28 8.26
CA ALA A 137 -16.71 16.93 9.67
C ALA A 137 -17.73 15.90 10.20
N LYS A 138 -19.01 16.03 9.83
CA LYS A 138 -20.07 15.08 10.22
C LYS A 138 -19.77 13.67 9.69
N TRP A 139 -19.35 13.56 8.43
CA TRP A 139 -19.02 12.26 7.83
C TRP A 139 -17.72 11.67 8.40
N THR A 140 -16.71 12.50 8.67
CA THR A 140 -15.50 12.04 9.37
C THR A 140 -15.75 11.58 10.79
N ALA A 141 -16.74 12.15 11.49
CA ALA A 141 -17.10 11.70 12.81
C ALA A 141 -17.50 10.22 12.80
N GLY A 142 -18.05 9.70 11.69
CA GLY A 142 -18.33 8.26 11.53
C GLY A 142 -17.07 7.38 11.64
N PHE A 143 -15.95 7.81 11.06
CA PHE A 143 -14.67 7.09 11.15
C PHE A 143 -14.09 7.13 12.57
N ILE A 144 -14.23 8.26 13.26
CA ILE A 144 -13.81 8.41 14.65
C ILE A 144 -14.68 7.56 15.57
N ILE A 145 -16.01 7.57 15.37
CA ILE A 145 -16.94 6.73 16.13
C ILE A 145 -16.61 5.25 15.94
N PHE A 146 -16.30 4.83 14.71
CA PHE A 146 -15.86 3.46 14.43
C PHE A 146 -14.57 3.10 15.19
N LEU A 147 -13.58 4.00 15.24
CA LEU A 147 -12.37 3.82 16.02
C LEU A 147 -12.67 3.72 17.53
N ILE A 148 -13.57 4.55 18.05
CA ILE A 148 -14.01 4.50 19.44
C ILE A 148 -14.70 3.16 19.75
N ILE A 149 -15.58 2.69 18.87
CA ILE A 149 -16.26 1.39 19.02
C ILE A 149 -15.23 0.26 19.06
N LEU A 150 -14.20 0.27 18.21
CA LEU A 150 -13.11 -0.71 18.24
C LEU A 150 -12.35 -0.70 19.58
N ILE A 151 -12.02 0.48 20.10
CA ILE A 151 -11.35 0.61 21.41
C ILE A 151 -12.25 0.09 22.53
N ILE A 152 -13.53 0.45 22.52
CA ILE A 152 -14.53 -0.04 23.49
C ILE A 152 -14.59 -1.58 23.44
N LEU A 153 -14.75 -2.17 22.25
CA LEU A 153 -14.72 -3.63 22.07
C LEU A 153 -13.42 -4.22 22.61
N GLY A 154 -12.27 -3.59 22.35
CA GLY A 154 -10.98 -4.03 22.87
C GLY A 154 -10.86 -4.00 24.40
N VAL A 155 -11.58 -3.12 25.08
CA VAL A 155 -11.61 -3.12 26.56
C VAL A 155 -12.38 -4.34 27.07
N PHE A 156 -13.50 -4.69 26.43
CA PHE A 156 -14.42 -5.72 26.94
C PHE A 156 -14.10 -7.15 26.47
N PHE A 157 -13.57 -7.33 25.26
CA PHE A 157 -13.40 -8.64 24.62
C PHE A 157 -12.36 -9.57 25.28
N PRO A 158 -11.15 -9.11 25.68
CA PRO A 158 -10.13 -9.97 26.29
C PRO A 158 -10.60 -10.63 27.59
N GLN A 159 -11.52 -9.97 28.31
CA GLN A 159 -11.98 -10.38 29.63
C GLN A 159 -13.10 -11.42 29.57
N LEU A 160 -13.88 -11.46 28.47
CA LEU A 160 -14.84 -12.53 28.20
C LEU A 160 -14.16 -13.90 28.08
N ALA A 161 -12.90 -13.93 27.63
CA ALA A 161 -12.11 -15.16 27.51
C ALA A 161 -11.50 -15.65 28.85
N THR A 162 -11.38 -14.76 29.84
CA THR A 162 -10.80 -15.08 31.17
C THR A 162 -11.85 -15.29 32.25
N LEU A 163 -13.15 -15.17 31.93
CA LEU A 163 -14.22 -15.47 32.88
C LEU A 163 -14.17 -16.96 33.27
N PRO A 164 -14.03 -17.29 34.57
CA PRO A 164 -14.19 -18.66 35.00
C PRO A 164 -15.65 -19.04 34.73
N SER A 165 -15.86 -20.23 34.16
CA SER A 165 -17.19 -20.77 33.88
C SER A 165 -17.98 -20.91 35.18
N ILE A 166 -18.80 -19.92 35.54
CA ILE A 166 -19.61 -20.00 36.76
C ILE A 166 -21.01 -19.49 36.48
N ASN A 167 -21.91 -20.45 36.61
CA ASN A 167 -23.36 -20.37 36.74
C ASN A 167 -23.86 -19.04 37.31
N SER A 168 -24.65 -18.35 36.48
CA SER A 168 -25.88 -17.65 36.87
C SER A 168 -25.79 -16.64 38.02
N THR A 169 -25.39 -15.39 37.72
CA THR A 169 -26.18 -14.20 38.11
C THR A 169 -25.80 -13.02 37.20
N SER A 170 -26.84 -12.32 36.72
CA SER A 170 -26.92 -11.25 35.71
C SER A 170 -25.65 -10.78 34.96
N GLU A 171 -25.73 -10.78 33.62
CA GLU A 171 -24.72 -10.18 32.73
C GLU A 171 -24.39 -8.72 33.08
N TRP A 172 -25.33 -8.01 33.72
CA TRP A 172 -25.18 -6.64 34.19
C TRP A 172 -24.25 -6.48 35.39
N ASP A 173 -24.21 -7.45 36.32
CA ASP A 173 -23.30 -7.42 37.46
C ASP A 173 -21.85 -7.65 37.01
N ASN A 174 -21.65 -8.47 35.97
CA ASN A 174 -20.35 -8.64 35.33
C ASN A 174 -19.88 -7.36 34.62
N VAL A 175 -20.78 -6.69 33.88
CA VAL A 175 -20.47 -5.39 33.26
C VAL A 175 -20.15 -4.33 34.32
N LYS A 176 -20.86 -4.33 35.45
CA LYS A 176 -20.62 -3.38 36.55
C LYS A 176 -19.30 -3.64 37.27
N TYR A 177 -18.96 -4.91 37.52
CA TYR A 177 -17.65 -5.31 38.06
C TYR A 177 -16.50 -4.93 37.11
N LEU A 178 -16.72 -5.04 35.80
CA LEU A 178 -15.80 -4.58 34.77
C LEU A 178 -15.67 -3.06 34.73
N ILE A 179 -16.72 -2.29 35.03
CA ILE A 179 -16.62 -0.82 35.07
C ILE A 179 -15.91 -0.34 36.35
N ASP A 180 -16.14 -0.99 37.49
CA ASP A 180 -15.58 -0.55 38.79
C ASP A 180 -14.07 -0.82 38.94
N HIS A 181 -13.50 -1.80 38.26
CA HIS A 181 -12.06 -2.15 38.32
C HIS A 181 -11.21 -1.50 37.21
N PHE A 182 -11.61 -0.32 36.71
CA PHE A 182 -11.00 0.35 35.55
C PHE A 182 -9.57 0.88 35.83
N ASP A 183 -8.56 0.01 35.83
CA ASP A 183 -7.15 0.37 35.96
C ASP A 183 -6.45 0.63 34.62
N GLY A 184 -5.39 1.45 34.64
CA GLY A 184 -4.64 1.91 33.46
C GLY A 184 -4.01 0.82 32.60
N SER A 185 -3.81 -0.40 33.13
CA SER A 185 -3.35 -1.57 32.36
C SER A 185 -4.34 -2.01 31.29
N ARG A 186 -5.63 -1.70 31.45
CA ARG A 186 -6.71 -2.09 30.51
C ARG A 186 -6.68 -1.33 29.20
N VAL A 187 -6.11 -0.13 29.20
CA VAL A 187 -5.95 0.69 27.99
C VAL A 187 -4.94 0.04 27.05
N GLU A 188 -3.88 -0.56 27.61
CA GLU A 188 -2.85 -1.26 26.83
C GLU A 188 -3.40 -2.53 26.16
N ASP A 189 -4.22 -3.30 26.87
CA ASP A 189 -4.91 -4.48 26.34
C ASP A 189 -5.88 -4.12 25.21
N SER A 190 -6.65 -3.03 25.38
CA SER A 190 -7.58 -2.53 24.37
C SER A 190 -6.88 -2.02 23.10
N ILE A 191 -5.77 -1.29 23.28
CA ILE A 191 -4.94 -0.82 22.16
C ILE A 191 -4.39 -2.03 21.41
N SER A 192 -3.88 -3.04 22.12
CA SER A 192 -3.37 -4.27 21.53
C SER A 192 -4.44 -5.00 20.73
N PHE A 193 -5.64 -5.19 21.30
CA PHE A 193 -6.78 -5.80 20.59
C PHE A 193 -7.13 -5.03 19.32
N THR A 194 -7.26 -3.70 19.41
CA THR A 194 -7.58 -2.83 18.27
C THR A 194 -6.55 -2.96 17.16
N ILE A 195 -5.25 -2.96 17.51
CA ILE A 195 -4.15 -3.18 16.57
C ILE A 195 -4.26 -4.56 15.94
N PHE A 196 -4.54 -5.63 16.70
CA PHE A 196 -4.71 -6.97 16.15
C PHE A 196 -5.89 -7.08 15.19
N THR A 197 -7.06 -6.53 15.54
CA THR A 197 -8.24 -6.56 14.66
C THR A 197 -7.98 -5.80 13.36
N LEU A 198 -7.41 -4.59 13.44
CA LEU A 198 -7.08 -3.79 12.27
C LEU A 198 -5.99 -4.47 11.43
N SER A 199 -4.99 -5.06 12.07
CA SER A 199 -3.92 -5.80 11.39
C SER A 199 -4.42 -7.08 10.74
N LEU A 200 -5.42 -7.77 11.31
CA LEU A 200 -6.02 -8.97 10.73
C LEU A 200 -6.77 -8.64 9.44
N ILE A 201 -7.60 -7.59 9.47
CA ILE A 201 -8.31 -7.09 8.28
C ILE A 201 -7.28 -6.61 7.23
N GLY A 202 -6.29 -5.81 7.67
CA GLY A 202 -5.23 -5.31 6.82
C GLY A 202 -4.38 -6.42 6.20
N PHE A 203 -4.04 -7.46 6.96
CA PHE A 203 -3.28 -8.61 6.50
C PHE A 203 -4.04 -9.44 5.47
N PHE A 204 -5.35 -9.65 5.68
CA PHE A 204 -6.20 -10.32 4.72
C PHE A 204 -6.22 -9.56 3.38
N LEU A 205 -6.49 -8.25 3.42
CA LEU A 205 -6.48 -7.39 2.22
C LEU A 205 -5.10 -7.39 1.55
N LEU A 206 -4.03 -7.21 2.34
CA LEU A 206 -2.66 -7.22 1.84
C LEU A 206 -2.33 -8.54 1.16
N THR A 207 -2.75 -9.68 1.71
CA THR A 207 -2.49 -11.00 1.13
C THR A 207 -3.16 -11.17 -0.22
N VAL A 208 -4.43 -10.76 -0.36
CA VAL A 208 -5.16 -10.83 -1.64
C VAL A 208 -4.50 -9.94 -2.69
N TYR A 209 -4.25 -8.67 -2.37
CA TYR A 209 -3.67 -7.71 -3.32
C TYR A 209 -2.21 -8.04 -3.66
N THR A 210 -1.40 -8.44 -2.69
CA THR A 210 0.01 -8.83 -2.91
C THR A 210 0.09 -10.13 -3.69
N GLY A 211 -0.78 -11.10 -3.42
CA GLY A 211 -0.84 -12.37 -4.16
C GLY A 211 -1.13 -12.15 -5.64
N TYR A 212 -2.19 -11.39 -5.96
CA TYR A 212 -2.50 -11.03 -7.34
C TYR A 212 -1.39 -10.17 -7.97
N GLY A 213 -0.92 -9.16 -7.25
CA GLY A 213 0.11 -8.23 -7.72
C GLY A 213 1.46 -8.89 -8.01
N SER A 214 1.86 -9.86 -7.20
CA SER A 214 3.12 -10.60 -7.36
C SER A 214 3.16 -11.43 -8.64
N ILE A 215 2.01 -11.81 -9.18
CA ILE A 215 1.91 -12.52 -10.47
C ILE A 215 1.68 -11.51 -11.60
N ALA A 216 0.71 -10.61 -11.45
CA ALA A 216 0.28 -9.72 -12.51
C ALA A 216 1.35 -8.67 -12.88
N CYS A 217 2.13 -8.18 -11.91
CA CYS A 217 3.19 -7.19 -12.14
C CYS A 217 4.32 -7.71 -13.04
N PRO A 218 5.02 -8.82 -12.70
CA PRO A 218 6.06 -9.35 -13.57
C PRO A 218 5.50 -9.78 -14.93
N LEU A 219 4.31 -10.37 -14.97
CA LEU A 219 3.69 -10.82 -16.21
C LEU A 219 3.36 -9.65 -17.15
N SER A 220 2.86 -8.54 -16.61
CA SER A 220 2.60 -7.33 -17.41
C SER A 220 3.90 -6.68 -17.91
N LEU A 221 4.97 -6.80 -17.15
CA LEU A 221 6.30 -6.31 -17.50
C LEU A 221 6.93 -7.14 -18.63
N ILE A 222 6.81 -8.47 -18.56
CA ILE A 222 7.28 -9.43 -19.57
C ILE A 222 6.45 -9.34 -20.86
N ARG A 223 5.12 -9.36 -20.74
CA ARG A 223 4.21 -9.27 -21.90
C ARG A 223 4.33 -7.91 -22.60
N GLY A 224 4.60 -6.86 -21.81
CA GLY A 224 4.70 -5.49 -22.28
C GLY A 224 3.35 -4.92 -22.75
N LYS A 225 3.27 -3.59 -22.83
CA LYS A 225 2.12 -2.94 -23.51
C LYS A 225 2.17 -3.22 -25.00
N ARG A 226 1.00 -3.41 -25.64
CA ARG A 226 0.84 -3.53 -27.09
C ARG A 226 1.66 -2.42 -27.77
N SER A 227 2.35 -2.73 -28.86
CA SER A 227 3.27 -1.75 -29.46
C SER A 227 2.50 -0.46 -29.78
N ALA A 228 2.98 0.69 -29.30
CA ALA A 228 2.30 1.96 -29.56
C ALA A 228 2.08 2.23 -31.06
N ARG A 229 2.92 1.65 -31.93
CA ARG A 229 2.73 1.66 -33.40
C ARG A 229 1.52 0.83 -33.83
N LEU A 230 1.35 -0.37 -33.29
CA LEU A 230 0.17 -1.20 -33.57
C LEU A 230 -1.09 -0.54 -33.01
N GLN A 231 -1.03 0.04 -31.81
CA GLN A 231 -2.17 0.77 -31.22
C GLN A 231 -2.52 2.00 -32.05
N GLN A 232 -1.53 2.76 -32.50
CA GLN A 232 -1.73 3.90 -33.38
C GLN A 232 -2.34 3.47 -34.72
N ALA A 233 -1.81 2.42 -35.36
CA ALA A 233 -2.36 1.90 -36.60
C ALA A 233 -3.81 1.42 -36.44
N THR A 234 -4.14 0.73 -35.35
CA THR A 234 -5.53 0.32 -35.06
C THR A 234 -6.45 1.50 -34.81
N ILE A 235 -5.99 2.54 -34.10
CA ILE A 235 -6.78 3.76 -33.87
C ILE A 235 -6.97 4.54 -35.18
N GLU A 236 -5.93 4.66 -36.00
CA GLU A 236 -5.98 5.29 -37.33
C GLU A 236 -6.98 4.56 -38.24
N GLU A 237 -6.97 3.22 -38.25
CA GLU A 237 -7.92 2.38 -39.00
C GLU A 237 -9.36 2.58 -38.51
N GLN A 238 -9.59 2.50 -37.20
CA GLN A 238 -10.91 2.74 -36.60
C GLN A 238 -11.43 4.15 -36.91
N ARG A 239 -10.55 5.15 -36.87
CA ARG A 239 -10.90 6.53 -37.17
C ARG A 239 -11.24 6.72 -38.65
N ALA A 240 -10.49 6.09 -39.55
CA ALA A 240 -10.79 6.12 -40.98
C ALA A 240 -12.16 5.48 -41.29
N GLU A 241 -12.50 4.38 -40.62
CA GLU A 241 -13.83 3.76 -40.73
C GLU A 241 -14.94 4.69 -40.23
N LEU A 242 -14.75 5.28 -39.04
CA LEU A 242 -15.72 6.20 -38.42
C LEU A 242 -15.96 7.45 -39.28
N GLN A 243 -14.89 8.06 -39.80
CA GLN A 243 -14.97 9.20 -40.71
C GLN A 243 -15.65 8.86 -42.03
N ASN A 244 -15.44 7.64 -42.55
CA ASN A 244 -16.16 7.16 -43.72
C ASN A 244 -17.66 7.02 -43.44
N GLN A 245 -18.05 6.46 -42.29
CA GLN A 245 -19.47 6.37 -41.90
C GLN A 245 -20.11 7.76 -41.75
N ILE A 246 -19.42 8.71 -41.11
CA ILE A 246 -19.86 10.11 -40.99
C ILE A 246 -20.02 10.75 -42.38
N ARG A 247 -19.02 10.56 -43.27
CA ARG A 247 -19.06 11.10 -44.63
C ARG A 247 -20.23 10.52 -45.43
N VAL A 248 -20.42 9.20 -45.40
CA VAL A 248 -21.55 8.54 -46.09
C VAL A 248 -22.89 9.04 -45.57
N LEU A 249 -23.03 9.23 -44.25
CA LEU A 249 -24.26 9.74 -43.65
C LEU A 249 -24.52 11.21 -44.04
N LYS A 250 -23.47 12.05 -44.06
CA LYS A 250 -23.55 13.46 -44.51
C LYS A 250 -23.84 13.59 -46.00
N LEU A 251 -23.36 12.65 -46.82
CA LEU A 251 -23.66 12.61 -48.26
C LEU A 251 -25.10 12.16 -48.54
N ARG A 252 -25.63 11.23 -47.74
CA ARG A 252 -27.03 10.76 -47.85
C ARG A 252 -28.04 11.86 -47.53
N TYR A 253 -27.68 12.78 -46.63
CA TYR A 253 -28.50 13.92 -46.24
C TYR A 253 -27.73 15.24 -46.43
N PRO A 254 -27.71 15.78 -47.67
CA PRO A 254 -27.16 17.09 -47.94
C PRO A 254 -27.86 18.17 -47.10
N ARG A 255 -27.22 19.32 -46.88
CA ARG A 255 -27.70 20.43 -46.03
C ARG A 255 -29.16 20.88 -46.26
N HIS A 256 -29.74 20.57 -47.40
CA HIS A 256 -31.09 20.97 -47.79
C HIS A 256 -32.16 19.89 -47.53
N VAL A 257 -31.76 18.69 -47.10
CA VAL A 257 -32.66 17.59 -46.76
C VAL A 257 -32.74 17.46 -45.23
N PRO A 258 -33.95 17.55 -44.63
CA PRO A 258 -34.09 17.40 -43.19
C PRO A 258 -33.72 15.97 -42.76
N MET A 259 -32.75 15.87 -41.85
CA MET A 259 -32.27 14.59 -41.31
C MET A 259 -33.24 14.06 -40.24
N PRO A 260 -33.65 12.77 -40.29
CA PRO A 260 -34.46 12.13 -39.26
C PRO A 260 -33.80 12.21 -37.88
N ALA A 261 -34.61 12.37 -36.82
CA ALA A 261 -34.12 12.51 -35.44
C ALA A 261 -33.23 11.33 -34.99
N ARG A 262 -33.51 10.11 -35.46
CA ARG A 262 -32.71 8.91 -35.16
C ARG A 262 -31.30 8.98 -35.75
N GLU A 263 -31.19 9.42 -36.99
CA GLU A 263 -29.90 9.52 -37.67
C GLU A 263 -29.09 10.74 -37.19
N LYS A 264 -29.77 11.82 -36.79
CA LYS A 264 -29.12 12.95 -36.13
C LYS A 264 -28.47 12.54 -34.80
N ARG A 265 -29.13 11.68 -34.02
CA ARG A 265 -28.55 11.09 -32.79
C ARG A 265 -27.36 10.19 -33.12
N LYS A 266 -27.49 9.33 -34.13
CA LYS A 266 -26.38 8.45 -34.57
C LYS A 266 -25.18 9.25 -35.07
N LEU A 267 -25.40 10.36 -35.78
CA LEU A 267 -24.33 11.26 -36.22
C LEU A 267 -23.62 11.88 -35.02
N ALA A 268 -24.37 12.38 -34.03
CA ALA A 268 -23.80 12.96 -32.82
C ALA A 268 -22.98 11.94 -32.02
N GLU A 269 -23.45 10.69 -31.93
CA GLU A 269 -22.73 9.60 -31.28
C GLU A 269 -21.41 9.28 -32.00
N LEU A 270 -21.44 9.18 -33.33
CA LEU A 270 -20.24 8.94 -34.14
C LEU A 270 -19.24 10.10 -34.03
N GLU A 271 -19.70 11.35 -34.06
CA GLU A 271 -18.85 12.53 -33.88
C GLU A 271 -18.24 12.57 -32.46
N GLN A 272 -18.98 12.14 -31.43
CA GLN A 272 -18.46 12.02 -30.07
C GLN A 272 -17.38 10.93 -29.96
N GLN A 273 -17.57 9.79 -30.64
CA GLN A 273 -16.56 8.73 -30.70
C GLN A 273 -15.29 9.17 -31.43
N ASP A 274 -15.39 9.86 -32.57
CA ASP A 274 -14.22 10.42 -33.29
C ASP A 274 -13.49 11.46 -32.42
N ALA A 275 -14.23 12.32 -31.71
CA ALA A 275 -13.64 13.26 -30.76
C ALA A 275 -12.89 12.55 -29.63
N ALA A 276 -13.46 11.49 -29.04
CA ALA A 276 -12.81 10.70 -28.00
C ALA A 276 -11.54 9.98 -28.52
N LEU A 277 -11.59 9.42 -29.72
CA LEU A 277 -10.43 8.79 -30.36
C LEU A 277 -9.32 9.80 -30.66
N SER A 278 -9.66 11.01 -31.10
CA SER A 278 -8.67 12.06 -31.39
C SER A 278 -7.87 12.48 -30.15
N VAL A 279 -8.52 12.54 -28.98
CA VAL A 279 -7.84 12.85 -27.71
C VAL A 279 -6.87 11.73 -27.32
N ASN A 280 -7.28 10.48 -27.52
CA ASN A 280 -6.42 9.32 -27.28
C ASN A 280 -5.22 9.30 -28.23
N GLU A 281 -5.42 9.63 -29.51
CA GLU A 281 -4.38 9.71 -30.54
C GLU A 281 -3.30 10.74 -30.16
N VAL A 282 -3.71 11.95 -29.76
CA VAL A 282 -2.77 13.01 -29.30
C VAL A 282 -1.94 12.55 -28.11
N SER A 283 -2.54 11.81 -27.17
CA SER A 283 -1.82 11.27 -26.01
C SER A 283 -0.79 10.19 -26.40
N ILE A 284 -1.07 9.40 -27.42
CA ILE A 284 -0.17 8.36 -27.93
C ILE A 284 0.97 8.99 -28.74
N ILE A 285 0.69 10.04 -29.52
CA ILE A 285 1.68 10.79 -30.29
C ILE A 285 2.68 11.50 -29.35
N THR A 286 2.21 12.17 -28.30
CA THR A 286 3.10 12.80 -27.30
C THR A 286 4.00 11.78 -26.58
N VAL A 287 3.49 10.58 -26.31
CA VAL A 287 4.28 9.47 -25.75
C VAL A 287 5.29 8.91 -26.77
N ARG A 288 4.97 8.96 -28.07
CA ARG A 288 5.84 8.53 -29.17
C ARG A 288 6.98 9.51 -29.44
N GLU A 289 6.75 10.81 -29.34
CA GLU A 289 7.79 11.84 -29.53
C GLU A 289 8.69 12.03 -28.31
N SER A 290 8.29 11.49 -27.15
CA SER A 290 9.11 11.52 -25.95
C SER A 290 10.44 10.78 -26.17
N PHE A 291 11.55 11.35 -25.66
CA PHE A 291 12.92 10.80 -25.71
C PHE A 291 13.01 9.29 -25.37
N PHE A 292 12.11 8.79 -24.52
CA PHE A 292 11.98 7.37 -24.15
C PHE A 292 11.67 6.42 -25.32
N PHE A 293 11.05 6.89 -26.41
CA PHE A 293 10.73 6.04 -27.55
C PHE A 293 11.97 5.69 -28.40
N LYS A 294 12.94 6.61 -28.46
CA LYS A 294 14.20 6.42 -29.21
C LYS A 294 15.11 5.38 -28.53
N PHE A 295 15.09 5.33 -27.20
CA PHE A 295 15.78 4.31 -26.39
C PHE A 295 14.97 3.04 -26.12
N ARG A 296 13.77 2.89 -26.72
CA ARG A 296 12.87 1.76 -26.45
C ARG A 296 13.48 0.40 -26.82
N CYS A 297 14.39 0.36 -27.79
CA CYS A 297 15.07 -0.87 -28.19
C CYS A 297 15.94 -1.44 -27.06
N ILE A 298 16.52 -0.57 -26.23
CA ILE A 298 17.32 -0.94 -25.03
C ILE A 298 16.42 -1.09 -23.81
N TYR A 299 15.38 -0.28 -23.67
CA TYR A 299 14.48 -0.34 -22.52
C TYR A 299 13.65 -1.63 -22.46
N ARG A 300 13.25 -2.19 -23.61
CA ARG A 300 12.46 -3.44 -23.66
C ARG A 300 13.16 -4.68 -23.12
N PRO A 301 14.41 -5.01 -23.52
CA PRO A 301 15.12 -6.16 -22.94
C PRO A 301 15.37 -5.94 -21.45
N ILE A 302 15.71 -4.72 -21.02
CA ILE A 302 15.85 -4.38 -19.59
C ILE A 302 14.52 -4.63 -18.84
N GLN A 303 13.41 -4.17 -19.40
CA GLN A 303 12.07 -4.38 -18.84
C GLN A 303 11.72 -5.88 -18.70
N MET A 304 12.06 -6.70 -19.69
CA MET A 304 11.87 -8.15 -19.62
C MET A 304 12.76 -8.81 -18.56
N ILE A 305 14.03 -8.41 -18.47
CA ILE A 305 14.97 -8.92 -17.45
C ILE A 305 14.46 -8.57 -16.05
N VAL A 306 14.02 -7.34 -15.83
CA VAL A 306 13.42 -6.92 -14.54
C VAL A 306 12.16 -7.73 -14.25
N GLY A 307 11.32 -7.99 -15.25
CA GLY A 307 10.09 -8.77 -15.08
C GLY A 307 10.38 -10.23 -14.69
N LEU A 308 11.38 -10.84 -15.35
CA LEU A 308 11.84 -12.19 -15.03
C LEU A 308 12.43 -12.25 -13.61
N LEU A 309 13.25 -11.27 -13.23
CA LEU A 309 13.84 -11.19 -11.89
C LEU A 309 12.76 -11.10 -10.81
N LEU A 310 11.77 -10.21 -11.01
CA LEU A 310 10.62 -10.07 -10.09
C LEU A 310 9.80 -11.36 -10.01
N PHE A 311 9.64 -12.08 -11.12
CA PHE A 311 8.96 -13.36 -11.14
C PHE A 311 9.73 -14.44 -10.37
N CYS A 312 11.05 -14.53 -10.54
CA CYS A 312 11.89 -15.42 -9.75
C CYS A 312 11.82 -15.09 -8.25
N PHE A 313 11.77 -13.80 -7.90
CA PHE A 313 11.62 -13.36 -6.52
C PHE A 313 10.26 -13.74 -5.93
N ALA A 314 9.18 -13.64 -6.72
CA ALA A 314 7.85 -14.12 -6.33
C ALA A 314 7.86 -15.63 -6.00
N ILE A 315 8.52 -16.43 -6.85
CA ILE A 315 8.68 -17.88 -6.64
C ILE A 315 9.50 -18.16 -5.37
N LEU A 316 10.58 -17.41 -5.14
CA LEU A 316 11.40 -17.54 -3.93
C LEU A 316 10.56 -17.33 -2.66
N ILE A 317 9.75 -16.27 -2.63
CA ILE A 317 8.84 -15.97 -1.52
C ILE A 317 7.79 -17.07 -1.36
N PHE A 318 7.21 -17.54 -2.46
CA PHE A 318 6.23 -18.62 -2.43
C PHE A 318 6.81 -19.91 -1.85
N ILE A 319 7.98 -20.35 -2.32
CA ILE A 319 8.66 -21.55 -1.82
C ILE A 319 9.03 -21.37 -0.34
N SER A 320 9.52 -20.20 0.05
CA SER A 320 9.84 -19.86 1.44
C SER A 320 8.62 -20.02 2.36
N LEU A 321 7.49 -19.43 1.99
CA LEU A 321 6.25 -19.51 2.77
C LEU A 321 5.71 -20.94 2.80
N LEU A 322 5.75 -21.65 1.66
CA LEU A 322 5.31 -23.04 1.57
C LEU A 322 6.14 -23.93 2.50
N LEU A 323 7.47 -23.82 2.45
CA LEU A 323 8.37 -24.63 3.26
C LEU A 323 8.24 -24.30 4.76
N SER A 324 8.03 -23.03 5.10
CA SER A 324 7.73 -22.61 6.47
C SER A 324 6.43 -23.25 7.00
N ASN A 325 5.37 -23.26 6.19
CA ASN A 325 4.10 -23.88 6.56
C ASN A 325 4.19 -25.42 6.64
N ILE A 326 4.93 -26.06 5.73
CA ILE A 326 5.22 -27.50 5.81
C ILE A 326 6.01 -27.81 7.09
N ASN A 327 7.03 -27.02 7.42
CA ASN A 327 7.81 -27.20 8.64
C ASN A 327 6.93 -27.09 9.90
N LYS A 328 5.99 -26.13 9.94
CA LYS A 328 5.02 -26.02 11.04
C LYS A 328 4.10 -27.23 11.13
N LEU A 329 3.67 -27.77 9.99
CA LEU A 329 2.79 -28.94 9.94
C LEU A 329 3.51 -30.22 10.40
N MET A 330 4.79 -30.38 10.06
CA MET A 330 5.61 -31.55 10.44
C MET A 330 5.89 -31.63 11.95
N HIS A 331 5.95 -30.49 12.65
CA HIS A 331 6.21 -30.45 14.11
C HIS A 331 4.94 -30.15 14.92
N PHE A 332 3.77 -30.47 14.37
CA PHE A 332 2.49 -30.28 15.04
C PHE A 332 2.37 -31.21 16.25
N VAL A 333 2.73 -30.72 17.45
CA VAL A 333 2.53 -31.43 18.72
C VAL A 333 1.37 -30.82 19.52
N SER A 334 1.15 -29.50 19.45
CA SER A 334 0.01 -28.81 20.09
C SER A 334 -0.29 -27.44 19.47
N PHE A 335 -1.56 -26.99 19.49
CA PHE A 335 -1.98 -25.69 18.94
C PHE A 335 -1.21 -24.48 19.49
N LYS A 336 -0.78 -24.53 20.77
CA LYS A 336 0.02 -23.48 21.41
C LYS A 336 1.48 -23.46 20.93
N GLN A 337 2.03 -24.60 20.51
CA GLN A 337 3.41 -24.70 20.02
C GLN A 337 3.54 -24.43 18.51
N ILE A 338 2.45 -24.34 17.75
CA ILE A 338 2.48 -23.98 16.31
C ILE A 338 3.15 -22.61 16.08
N PHE A 339 3.00 -21.69 17.04
CA PHE A 339 3.55 -20.34 16.97
C PHE A 339 4.85 -20.17 17.76
N ALA A 340 5.17 -21.10 18.66
CA ALA A 340 6.47 -21.14 19.32
C ALA A 340 7.48 -21.71 18.33
N GLN A 341 8.48 -20.92 17.96
CA GLN A 341 9.50 -21.24 16.97
C GLN A 341 10.41 -22.38 17.47
N GLY A 342 9.90 -23.61 17.47
CA GLY A 342 10.63 -24.84 17.77
C GLY A 342 11.33 -25.39 16.52
N ASN A 343 12.59 -25.81 16.69
CA ASN A 343 13.51 -26.42 15.72
C ASN A 343 13.05 -26.40 14.25
N GLN A 344 13.53 -25.43 13.48
CA GLN A 344 13.43 -25.47 12.03
C GLN A 344 14.32 -26.60 11.49
N THR A 345 13.73 -27.72 11.09
CA THR A 345 14.49 -28.81 10.43
C THR A 345 14.60 -28.58 8.92
N LEU A 346 13.63 -27.87 8.33
CA LEU A 346 13.65 -27.48 6.92
C LEU A 346 14.28 -26.10 6.73
N PRO A 347 15.31 -25.97 5.87
CA PRO A 347 15.98 -24.69 5.65
C PRO A 347 15.11 -23.76 4.80
N ASN A 348 14.63 -22.67 5.41
CA ASN A 348 13.88 -21.65 4.70
C ASN A 348 14.82 -20.85 3.77
N PRO A 349 14.56 -20.79 2.44
CA PRO A 349 15.44 -20.11 1.49
C PRO A 349 15.64 -18.61 1.78
N ILE A 350 14.60 -17.89 2.27
CA ILE A 350 14.76 -16.48 2.64
C ILE A 350 15.64 -16.34 3.87
N ASP A 351 15.48 -17.21 4.88
CA ASP A 351 16.29 -17.17 6.11
C ASP A 351 17.75 -17.54 5.81
N LEU A 352 18.00 -18.47 4.88
CA LEU A 352 19.33 -18.80 4.38
C LEU A 352 19.98 -17.59 3.69
N VAL A 353 19.25 -16.92 2.80
CA VAL A 353 19.73 -15.70 2.13
C VAL A 353 20.01 -14.62 3.17
N LEU A 354 19.12 -14.40 4.14
CA LEU A 354 19.32 -13.42 5.21
C LEU A 354 20.54 -13.75 6.08
N THR A 355 20.77 -15.02 6.42
CA THR A 355 21.91 -15.46 7.22
C THR A 355 23.22 -15.26 6.46
N TRP A 356 23.25 -15.62 5.17
CA TRP A 356 24.42 -15.42 4.33
C TRP A 356 24.72 -13.93 4.10
N THR A 357 23.68 -13.16 3.82
CA THR A 357 23.78 -11.72 3.57
C THR A 357 24.10 -10.95 4.85
N GLY A 358 23.65 -11.46 6.01
CA GLY A 358 23.95 -10.92 7.34
C GLY A 358 25.44 -10.96 7.71
N LYS A 359 26.23 -11.81 7.04
CA LYS A 359 27.69 -11.82 7.17
C LYS A 359 28.35 -10.57 6.58
N TYR A 360 27.70 -9.94 5.60
CA TYR A 360 28.23 -8.79 4.85
C TYR A 360 27.33 -7.56 5.03
N TYR A 361 27.56 -6.80 6.09
CA TYR A 361 26.91 -5.50 6.26
C TYR A 361 27.40 -4.52 5.17
N PRO A 362 26.53 -3.77 4.45
CA PRO A 362 25.08 -3.54 4.68
C PRO A 362 24.15 -4.31 3.72
N ILE A 363 24.59 -5.41 3.09
CA ILE A 363 23.83 -6.06 2.01
C ILE A 363 22.48 -6.63 2.53
N SER A 364 22.43 -7.07 3.79
CA SER A 364 21.20 -7.61 4.40
C SER A 364 20.11 -6.54 4.54
N TYR A 365 20.51 -5.28 4.75
CA TYR A 365 19.60 -4.13 4.75
C TYR A 365 18.98 -3.92 3.38
N ILE A 366 19.81 -3.88 2.34
CA ILE A 366 19.33 -3.67 0.97
C ILE A 366 18.38 -4.80 0.57
N PHE A 367 18.69 -6.04 0.95
CA PHE A 367 17.83 -7.20 0.65
C PHE A 367 16.47 -7.11 1.37
N LEU A 368 16.47 -6.85 2.68
CA LEU A 368 15.24 -6.80 3.48
C LEU A 368 14.36 -5.58 3.12
N SER A 369 14.98 -4.41 2.91
CA SER A 369 14.29 -3.24 2.39
C SER A 369 13.78 -3.47 0.96
N GLY A 370 14.54 -4.16 0.11
CA GLY A 370 14.11 -4.55 -1.23
C GLY A 370 12.90 -5.49 -1.21
N LEU A 371 12.88 -6.45 -0.28
CA LEU A 371 11.73 -7.35 -0.07
C LEU A 371 10.49 -6.56 0.37
N MET A 372 10.64 -5.62 1.31
CA MET A 372 9.54 -4.75 1.73
C MET A 372 9.03 -3.88 0.57
N ILE A 373 9.92 -3.24 -0.19
CA ILE A 373 9.56 -2.44 -1.36
C ILE A 373 8.86 -3.31 -2.41
N TYR A 374 9.31 -4.55 -2.61
CA TYR A 374 8.67 -5.49 -3.51
C TYR A 374 7.23 -5.81 -3.09
N ILE A 375 6.98 -6.13 -1.81
CA ILE A 375 5.63 -6.40 -1.29
C ILE A 375 4.73 -5.16 -1.44
N ILE A 376 5.25 -3.97 -1.12
CA ILE A 376 4.48 -2.73 -1.25
C ILE A 376 4.18 -2.42 -2.72
N PHE A 377 5.16 -2.57 -3.61
CA PHE A 377 4.98 -2.28 -5.03
C PHE A 377 4.00 -3.24 -5.70
N THR A 378 4.10 -4.53 -5.38
CA THR A 378 3.18 -5.54 -5.92
C THR A 378 1.77 -5.35 -5.38
N SER A 379 1.60 -5.02 -4.09
CA SER A 379 0.27 -4.72 -3.53
C SER A 379 -0.37 -3.48 -4.16
N LEU A 380 0.40 -2.40 -4.37
CA LEU A 380 -0.07 -1.22 -5.11
C LEU A 380 -0.45 -1.53 -6.55
N TYR A 381 0.34 -2.35 -7.24
CA TYR A 381 0.02 -2.80 -8.60
C TYR A 381 -1.27 -3.65 -8.62
N GLY A 382 -1.46 -4.52 -7.64
CA GLY A 382 -2.67 -5.31 -7.48
C GLY A 382 -3.90 -4.45 -7.24
N LEU A 383 -3.79 -3.45 -6.36
CA LEU A 383 -4.85 -2.47 -6.10
C LEU A 383 -5.24 -1.70 -7.37
N GLN A 384 -4.27 -1.31 -8.20
CA GLN A 384 -4.53 -0.57 -9.44
C GLN A 384 -5.26 -1.39 -10.51
N GLN A 385 -4.92 -2.67 -10.64
CA GLN A 385 -5.50 -3.53 -11.69
C GLN A 385 -6.84 -4.13 -11.28
N MET A 386 -6.95 -4.61 -10.04
CA MET A 386 -8.22 -5.11 -9.52
C MET A 386 -9.18 -3.97 -9.23
N GLY A 387 -8.70 -2.82 -8.77
CA GLY A 387 -9.54 -1.76 -8.21
C GLY A 387 -9.98 -2.11 -6.78
N ILE A 388 -10.72 -1.18 -6.17
CA ILE A 388 -11.29 -1.37 -4.82
C ILE A 388 -12.61 -2.12 -4.97
N TRP A 389 -12.58 -3.41 -5.34
CA TRP A 389 -13.79 -4.23 -5.54
C TRP A 389 -14.72 -4.27 -4.32
N TYR A 390 -14.18 -4.03 -3.11
CA TYR A 390 -14.96 -4.02 -1.87
C TYR A 390 -15.82 -2.76 -1.68
N PHE A 391 -15.48 -1.65 -2.35
CA PHE A 391 -16.27 -0.42 -2.31
C PHE A 391 -16.76 -0.14 -3.72
N TRP A 392 -18.00 -0.55 -3.98
CA TRP A 392 -18.80 -0.29 -5.17
C TRP A 392 -18.87 1.22 -5.51
N ILE A 393 -17.80 1.80 -6.02
CA ILE A 393 -17.79 3.09 -6.71
C ILE A 393 -16.85 2.91 -7.91
N GLN A 394 -17.48 2.78 -9.07
CA GLN A 394 -16.84 2.61 -10.36
C GLN A 394 -16.62 3.95 -11.04
#